data_AF-A0AAW9DHU8-F1
#
_entry.id   AF-A0AAW9DHU8-F1
#
_cell.length_a   1.000
_cell.length_b   1.000
_cell.length_c   1.000
_cell.angle_alpha   90.00
_cell.angle_beta   90.00
_cell.angle_gamma   90.00
#
_symmetry.space_group_name_H-M   'P 1'
#
loop_
_entity.id
_entity.type
_entity.pdbx_description
1 polymer ?
#
loop_
_entity_poly.entity_id
_entity_poly.type
_entity_poly.pdbx_seq_one_letter_code
_entity_poly.pdbx_strand_id
1 'polypeptide(L)' 'MILMQADSFAQRVPFQVVASGNEVLISLNVASRKEVDRLIDRVEANGGQITRCPTDARGFYGASFTDLDGRHFNVIVR' A
#
# COMPACT_ATOMS: atom_id res chain seq x y z
N MET A 1 14.37 3.19 1.50
CA MET A 1 13.66 4.30 2.20
C MET A 1 13.90 5.57 1.41
N ILE A 2 12.84 6.27 1.01
CA ILE A 2 12.93 7.59 0.35
C ILE A 2 12.32 8.58 1.32
N LEU A 3 13.06 9.62 1.68
CA LEU A 3 12.55 10.71 2.50
C LEU A 3 12.00 11.81 1.58
N MET A 4 10.80 12.30 1.87
CA MET A 4 10.13 13.35 1.11
C MET A 4 9.68 14.47 2.05
N GLN A 5 9.56 15.69 1.52
CA GLN A 5 8.86 16.75 2.23
C GLN A 5 7.38 16.37 2.40
N ALA A 6 6.78 16.73 3.54
CA ALA A 6 5.41 16.34 3.90
C ALA A 6 4.39 16.70 2.82
N ASP A 7 4.44 17.92 2.27
CA ASP A 7 3.53 18.37 1.21
C ASP A 7 3.68 17.55 -0.08
N SER A 8 4.93 17.23 -0.44
CA SER A 8 5.22 16.40 -1.61
C SER A 8 4.74 14.96 -1.43
N PHE A 9 4.82 14.43 -0.21
CA PHE A 9 4.29 13.11 0.12
C PHE A 9 2.76 13.11 0.05
N ALA A 10 2.10 14.09 0.67
CA ALA A 10 0.64 14.22 0.69
C ALA A 10 0.02 14.30 -0.71
N GLN A 11 0.71 14.90 -1.69
CA GLN A 11 0.25 14.96 -3.09
C GLN A 11 0.40 13.63 -3.85
N ARG A 12 1.24 12.71 -3.36
CA ARG A 12 1.63 11.48 -4.06
C ARG A 12 0.93 10.22 -3.55
N VAL A 13 0.45 10.25 -2.31
CA VAL A 13 -0.24 9.12 -1.71
C VAL A 13 -1.74 9.12 -2.04
N PRO A 14 -2.38 7.94 -2.16
CA PRO A 14 -3.81 7.83 -2.44
C PRO A 14 -4.67 7.97 -1.17
N PHE A 15 -4.11 8.50 -0.08
CA PHE A 15 -4.77 8.65 1.22
C PHE A 15 -4.42 10.00 1.84
N GLN A 16 -5.25 10.48 2.76
CA GLN A 16 -4.99 11.73 3.46
C GLN A 16 -3.93 11.51 4.56
N VAL A 17 -2.88 12.34 4.54
CA VAL A 17 -1.92 12.44 5.64
C VAL A 17 -2.59 13.21 6.77
N VAL A 18 -2.54 12.68 7.99
CA VAL A 18 -3.14 13.29 9.18
C VAL A 18 -2.03 13.62 10.18
N ALA A 19 -2.30 14.55 11.10
CA ALA A 19 -1.31 15.02 12.08
C ALA A 19 -0.82 13.94 13.05
N SER A 20 -1.53 12.82 13.16
CA SER A 20 -1.13 11.64 13.91
C SER A 20 -1.52 10.38 13.14
N GLY A 21 -0.54 9.63 12.64
CA GLY A 21 -0.74 8.45 11.78
C GLY A 21 -0.64 8.77 10.29
N ASN A 22 -0.46 7.75 9.44
CA ASN A 22 -0.39 7.86 7.98
C ASN A 22 0.74 8.76 7.41
N GLU A 23 1.90 8.79 8.05
CA GLU A 23 3.09 9.53 7.59
C GLU A 23 3.98 8.73 6.63
N VAL A 24 3.70 7.43 6.49
CA VAL A 24 4.53 6.48 5.75
C VAL A 24 3.65 5.62 4.85
N LEU A 25 4.13 5.36 3.63
CA LEU A 25 3.66 4.29 2.75
C LEU A 25 4.76 3.25 2.62
N ILE A 26 4.48 2.00 3.00
CA ILE A 26 5.44 0.90 2.91
C ILE A 26 5.17 0.10 1.63
N SER A 27 6.11 0.10 0.70
CA SER A 27 6.02 -0.67 -0.54
C SER A 27 6.73 -2.01 -0.43
N LEU A 28 5.97 -3.09 -0.61
CA LEU A 28 6.44 -4.46 -0.66
C LEU A 28 6.54 -4.91 -2.13
N ASN A 29 7.72 -5.36 -2.55
CA ASN A 29 7.91 -5.92 -3.89
C ASN A 29 7.79 -7.45 -3.83
N VAL A 30 7.06 -8.04 -4.77
CA VAL A 30 6.88 -9.49 -4.89
C VAL A 30 7.30 -9.97 -6.29
N ALA A 31 7.51 -11.28 -6.45
CA ALA A 31 8.05 -11.85 -7.69
C ALA A 31 6.98 -12.11 -8.76
N SER A 32 5.69 -12.12 -8.42
CA SER A 32 4.62 -12.39 -9.39
C SER A 32 3.26 -11.77 -9.02
N ARG A 33 2.37 -11.63 -10.02
CA ARG A 33 0.97 -11.21 -9.81
C ARG A 33 0.23 -12.13 -8.82
N LYS A 34 0.48 -13.44 -8.91
CA LYS A 34 -0.10 -14.43 -8.00
C LYS A 34 0.32 -14.21 -6.53
N GLU A 35 1.52 -13.69 -6.30
CA GLU A 35 1.97 -13.35 -4.95
C GLU A 35 1.30 -12.08 -4.41
N VAL A 36 0.95 -11.13 -5.28
CA VAL A 36 0.08 -10.00 -4.91
C VAL A 36 -1.24 -10.53 -4.37
N ASP A 37 -1.92 -11.38 -5.14
CA ASP A 37 -3.22 -11.93 -4.77
C ASP A 37 -3.15 -12.70 -3.45
N ARG A 38 -2.19 -13.61 -3.32
CA ARG A 38 -1.97 -14.38 -2.08
C ARG A 38 -1.68 -13.50 -0.86
N LEU A 39 -0.96 -12.39 -1.04
CA LEU A 39 -0.67 -11.48 0.06
C LEU A 39 -1.95 -10.75 0.49
N ILE A 40 -2.76 -10.32 -0.47
CA ILE A 40 -4.04 -9.65 -0.21
C ILE A 40 -5.03 -10.59 0.49
N ASP A 41 -5.15 -11.85 0.06
CA ASP A 41 -5.97 -12.85 0.74
C ASP A 41 -5.52 -13.03 2.20
N ARG A 42 -4.21 -13.03 2.45
CA ARG A 42 -3.66 -13.15 3.81
C ARG A 42 -3.94 -11.90 4.65
N VAL A 43 -3.87 -10.71 4.06
CA VAL A 43 -4.19 -9.46 4.75
C VAL A 43 -5.65 -9.48 5.20
N GLU A 44 -6.58 -9.80 4.30
CA GLU A 44 -8.00 -9.86 4.61
C GLU A 44 -8.30 -10.93 5.68
N ALA A 45 -7.72 -12.13 5.55
CA ALA A 45 -7.87 -13.21 6.53
C ALA A 45 -7.33 -12.87 7.94
N ASN A 46 -6.44 -11.88 8.05
CA ASN A 46 -5.88 -11.42 9.33
C ASN A 46 -6.45 -10.06 9.78
N GLY A 47 -7.54 -9.61 9.18
CA GLY A 47 -8.27 -8.40 9.60
C GLY A 47 -7.69 -7.09 9.07
N GLY A 48 -6.71 -7.14 8.17
CA GLY A 48 -6.26 -5.95 7.45
C GLY A 48 -7.30 -5.49 6.44
N GLN A 49 -7.32 -4.20 6.14
CA GLN A 49 -8.33 -3.60 5.27
C GLN A 49 -7.77 -3.36 3.88
N ILE A 50 -8.39 -3.93 2.85
CA ILE A 50 -8.00 -3.68 1.46
C ILE A 50 -8.51 -2.30 1.04
N THR A 51 -7.60 -1.37 0.81
CA THR A 51 -7.91 0.02 0.39
C THR A 51 -7.91 0.17 -1.12
N ARG A 52 -7.23 -0.73 -1.83
CA ARG A 52 -7.30 -0.85 -3.29
C ARG A 52 -7.07 -2.29 -3.74
N CYS A 53 -8.05 -2.85 -4.45
CA CYS A 53 -7.92 -4.20 -5.02
C CYS A 53 -6.75 -4.28 -6.03
N PRO A 54 -6.22 -5.50 -6.27
CA PRO A 54 -5.18 -5.73 -7.27
C PRO A 54 -5.56 -5.18 -8.64
N THR A 55 -4.75 -4.27 -9.16
CA THR A 55 -4.97 -3.66 -10.48
C THR A 55 -3.67 -3.09 -11.04
N ASP A 56 -3.62 -2.91 -12.35
CA ASP A 56 -2.54 -2.22 -13.04
C ASP A 56 -2.64 -0.70 -12.81
N ALA A 57 -1.60 -0.09 -12.24
CA ALA A 57 -1.50 1.36 -12.14
C ALA A 57 -0.06 1.85 -12.17
N ARG A 58 0.16 2.99 -12.82
CA ARG A 58 1.46 3.69 -12.86
C ARG A 58 2.63 2.79 -13.31
N GLY A 59 2.35 1.80 -14.18
CA GLY A 59 3.36 0.88 -14.73
C GLY A 59 3.68 -0.34 -13.85
N PHE A 60 2.88 -0.62 -12.83
CA PHE A 60 3.01 -1.79 -11.95
C PHE A 60 1.66 -2.47 -11.77
N TYR A 61 1.66 -3.78 -11.53
CA TYR A 61 0.50 -4.47 -11.00
C TYR A 61 0.60 -4.54 -9.49
N GLY A 62 -0.48 -4.23 -8.78
CA GLY A 62 -0.43 -4.24 -7.32
C GLY A 62 -1.71 -3.83 -6.64
N ALA A 63 -1.69 -3.91 -5.32
CA ALA A 63 -2.80 -3.62 -4.42
C ALA A 63 -2.34 -2.76 -3.25
N SER A 64 -3.29 -2.18 -2.51
CA SER A 64 -3.03 -1.38 -1.32
C SER A 64 -3.94 -1.80 -0.18
N PHE A 65 -3.41 -1.73 1.04
CA PHE A 65 -4.13 -2.12 2.24
C PHE A 65 -3.62 -1.36 3.47
N THR A 66 -4.35 -1.46 4.57
CA THR A 66 -3.88 -1.04 5.89
C THR A 66 -3.80 -2.21 6.87
N ASP A 67 -2.84 -2.14 7.79
CA ASP A 67 -2.79 -3.04 8.94
C ASP A 67 -3.87 -2.67 9.99
N LEU A 68 -3.88 -3.39 11.12
CA LEU A 68 -4.84 -3.18 12.21
C LEU A 68 -4.74 -1.78 12.86
N ASP A 69 -3.59 -1.11 12.71
CA ASP A 69 -3.34 0.23 13.23
C ASP A 69 -3.60 1.31 12.17
N GLY A 70 -4.07 0.93 10.97
CA GLY A 70 -4.35 1.85 9.87
C GLY A 70 -3.14 2.28 9.06
N ARG A 71 -1.95 1.68 9.25
CA ARG A 71 -0.74 2.05 8.49
C ARG A 71 -0.85 1.56 7.06
N HIS A 72 -0.44 2.39 6.10
CA HIS A 72 -0.62 2.11 4.67
C HIS A 72 0.53 1.30 4.07
N PHE A 73 0.14 0.28 3.32
CA PHE A 73 1.03 -0.57 2.54
C PHE A 73 0.56 -0.66 1.10
N ASN A 74 1.50 -0.85 0.18
CA ASN A 74 1.21 -1.33 -1.16
C ASN A 74 2.09 -2.52 -1.50
N VAL A 75 1.49 -3.54 -2.08
CA VAL A 75 2.22 -4.66 -2.67
C VAL A 75 2.24 -4.48 -4.18
N ILE A 76 3.42 -4.56 -4.78
CA ILE A 76 3.63 -4.32 -6.21
C ILE A 76 4.49 -5.41 -6.82
N VAL A 77 4.26 -5.68 -8.09
CA VAL A 77 5.10 -6.47 -8.97
C VAL A 77 5.32 -5.71 -10.27
N ARG A 78 6.51 -5.87 -10.83
CA ARG A 78 6.87 -5.32 -12.14
C ARG A 78 6.63 -6.34 -13.24
#